data_AF-A0A0I9U1K8-F1
#
_entry.id   AF-A0A0I9U1K8-F1
#
_cell.length_a   1.000
_cell.length_b   1.000
_cell.length_c   1.000
_cell.angle_alpha   90.00
_cell.angle_beta   90.00
_cell.angle_gamma   90.00
#
_symmetry.space_group_name_H-M   'P 1'
#
loop_
_entity.id
_entity.type
_entity.pdbx_description
1 polymer ?
#
loop_
_entity_poly.entity_id
_entity_poly.type
_entity_poly.pdbx_seq_one_letter_code
_entity_poly.pdbx_strand_id
1 'polypeptide(L)' 'MSTTPAEHLTCVRLNLLDARTAARNASHALPPGSRRNRATQLAEKITDALAFCERLQMVVEGDQRAEVNR' A
#
# COMPACT_ATOMS: atom_id res chain seq x y z
N MET A 1 -10.49 19.13 -11.99
CA MET A 1 -10.18 17.79 -12.50
C MET A 1 -10.55 16.81 -11.41
N SER A 2 -11.52 15.93 -11.64
CA SER A 2 -11.83 14.85 -10.70
C SER A 2 -10.78 13.77 -10.88
N THR A 3 -10.02 13.49 -9.82
CA THR A 3 -9.13 12.33 -9.77
C THR A 3 -9.96 11.06 -9.95
N THR A 4 -9.50 10.16 -10.80
CA THR A 4 -10.18 8.88 -11.03
C THR A 4 -9.97 7.94 -9.84
N PRO A 5 -10.87 6.98 -9.59
CA PRO A 5 -10.65 5.93 -8.60
C PRO A 5 -9.28 5.21 -8.71
N ALA A 6 -8.80 4.93 -9.93
CA ALA A 6 -7.48 4.33 -10.15
C ALA A 6 -6.31 5.25 -9.74
N GLU A 7 -6.43 6.56 -9.97
CA GLU A 7 -5.43 7.53 -9.51
C GLU A 7 -5.39 7.59 -7.97
N HIS A 8 -6.54 7.54 -7.30
CA HIS A 8 -6.57 7.45 -5.83
C HIS A 8 -5.89 6.18 -5.32
N LEU A 9 -6.13 5.02 -5.95
CA LEU A 9 -5.46 3.77 -5.57
C LEU A 9 -3.95 3.81 -5.82
N THR A 10 -3.50 4.52 -6.86
CA THR A 10 -2.07 4.78 -7.08
C THR A 10 -1.48 5.60 -5.93
N CYS A 11 -2.15 6.66 -5.48
CA CYS A 11 -1.72 7.43 -4.31
C CYS A 11 -1.70 6.58 -3.02
N VAL A 12 -2.72 5.75 -2.80
CA VAL A 12 -2.77 4.82 -1.66
C VAL A 12 -1.59 3.87 -1.69
N ARG A 13 -1.26 3.28 -2.84
CA ARG A 13 -0.11 2.40 -3.01
C ARG A 13 1.21 3.09 -2.65
N LEU A 14 1.42 4.32 -3.11
CA LEU A 14 2.63 5.08 -2.78
C LEU A 14 2.74 5.35 -1.27
N ASN A 15 1.65 5.79 -0.63
CA ASN A 15 1.63 6.01 0.81
C ASN A 15 1.92 4.72 1.61
N LEU A 16 1.41 3.58 1.15
CA LEU A 16 1.70 2.28 1.76
C LEU A 16 3.17 1.86 1.56
N LEU A 17 3.78 2.15 0.41
CA LEU A 17 5.21 1.90 0.18
C LEU A 17 6.09 2.73 1.14
N ASP A 18 5.76 4.00 1.33
CA ASP A 18 6.45 4.89 2.25
C ASP A 18 6.27 4.43 3.70
N ALA A 19 5.04 4.11 4.10
CA ALA A 19 4.75 3.58 5.43
C ALA A 19 5.49 2.27 5.72
N ARG A 20 5.58 1.36 4.74
CA ARG A 20 6.36 0.12 4.87
C ARG A 20 7.84 0.42 5.06
N THR A 21 8.37 1.36 4.29
CA THR A 21 9.78 1.76 4.37
C THR A 21 10.07 2.36 5.75
N ALA A 22 9.20 3.25 6.25
CA ALA A 22 9.32 3.81 7.59
C ALA A 22 9.27 2.73 8.68
N ALA A 23 8.36 1.75 8.58
CA ALA A 23 8.25 0.65 9.52
C ALA A 23 9.51 -0.25 9.53
N ARG A 24 10.08 -0.55 8.36
CA ARG A 24 11.35 -1.28 8.25
C ARG A 24 12.51 -0.49 8.84
N ASN A 25 12.62 0.80 8.53
CA ASN A 25 13.66 1.65 9.10
C ASN A 25 13.55 1.69 10.63
N ALA A 26 12.34 1.78 11.17
CA ALA A 26 12.10 1.69 12.61
C ALA A 26 12.52 0.34 13.20
N SER A 27 12.24 -0.79 12.53
CA SER A 27 12.65 -2.11 13.03
C SER A 27 14.16 -2.32 13.02
N HIS A 28 14.89 -1.64 12.12
CA HIS A 28 16.35 -1.64 12.09
C HIS A 28 16.98 -0.70 13.12
N ALA A 29 16.36 0.46 13.37
CA ALA A 29 16.89 1.45 14.31
C ALA A 29 16.59 1.13 15.78
N LEU A 30 15.50 0.41 16.07
CA LEU A 30 15.11 0.08 17.44
C LEU A 30 15.95 -1.07 18.02
N PRO A 31 16.32 -1.01 19.31
CA PRO A 31 17.00 -2.12 19.98
C PRO A 31 16.09 -3.37 20.01
N PRO A 32 16.68 -4.57 20.18
CA PRO A 32 15.92 -5.80 20.32
C PRO A 32 14.83 -5.70 21.40
N GLY A 33 13.60 -6.09 21.06
CA GLY A 33 12.48 -6.07 22.00
C GLY A 33 11.12 -5.84 21.34
N SER A 34 10.11 -5.65 22.18
CA SER A 34 8.70 -5.57 21.75
C SER A 34 8.43 -4.47 20.73
N ARG A 35 9.09 -3.31 20.85
CA ARG A 35 8.93 -2.18 19.91
C ARG A 35 9.46 -2.53 18.51
N ARG A 36 10.67 -3.11 18.43
CA ARG A 36 11.24 -3.62 17.18
C ARG A 36 10.33 -4.68 16.55
N ASN A 37 9.84 -5.63 17.34
CA ASN A 37 8.93 -6.68 16.86
C ASN A 37 7.63 -6.10 16.29
N ARG A 38 7.05 -5.08 16.95
CA ARG A 38 5.87 -4.37 16.44
C ARG A 38 6.16 -3.63 15.14
N ALA A 39 7.33 -3.01 14.99
CA ALA A 39 7.73 -2.36 13.74
C ALA A 39 7.88 -3.36 12.59
N THR A 40 8.47 -4.54 12.86
CA THR A 40 8.53 -5.65 11.89
C THR A 40 7.13 -6.12 11.49
N GLN A 41 6.26 -6.40 12.47
CA GLN A 41 4.88 -6.83 12.21
C GLN A 41 4.10 -5.79 11.42
N LEU A 42 4.32 -4.50 11.67
CA LEU A 42 3.69 -3.43 10.89
C LEU A 42 4.15 -3.48 9.43
N ALA A 43 5.45 -3.64 9.17
CA ALA A 43 5.98 -3.74 7.80
C ALA A 43 5.42 -4.96 7.05
N GLU A 44 5.22 -6.08 7.73
CA GLU A 44 4.59 -7.29 7.19
C GLU A 44 3.12 -7.03 6.83
N LYS A 45 2.33 -6.49 7.76
CA LYS A 45 0.92 -6.15 7.51
C LYS A 45 0.73 -5.15 6.36
N ILE A 46 1.63 -4.16 6.24
CA ILE A 46 1.60 -3.22 5.12
C ILE A 46 1.95 -3.93 3.81
N THR A 47 2.79 -4.96 3.83
CA THR A 47 3.07 -5.78 2.63
C THR A 47 1.82 -6.50 2.15
N ASP A 48 1.01 -7.06 3.05
CA ASP A 48 -0.28 -7.67 2.70
C ASP A 48 -1.27 -6.63 2.14
N ALA A 49 -1.33 -5.46 2.77
CA ALA A 49 -2.17 -4.35 2.32
C ALA A 49 -1.75 -3.84 0.92
N LEU A 50 -0.45 -3.75 0.63
CA LEU A 50 0.06 -3.41 -0.69
C LEU A 50 -0.39 -4.40 -1.75
N ALA A 51 -0.25 -5.70 -1.49
CA ALA A 51 -0.68 -6.73 -2.42
C ALA A 51 -2.20 -6.68 -2.66
N PHE A 52 -2.99 -6.36 -1.64
CA PHE A 52 -4.43 -6.14 -1.79
C PHE A 52 -4.74 -4.89 -2.62
N CYS A 53 -4.05 -3.78 -2.35
CA CYS A 53 -4.20 -2.52 -3.09
C CYS A 53 -3.88 -2.70 -4.59
N GLU A 54 -2.83 -3.44 -4.92
CA GLU A 54 -2.45 -3.75 -6.31
C GLU A 54 -3.53 -4.56 -7.04
N ARG A 55 -4.11 -5.57 -6.38
CA ARG A 55 -5.22 -6.34 -6.95
C ARG A 55 -6.46 -5.49 -7.16
N LEU A 56 -6.82 -4.65 -6.20
CA LEU A 56 -7.96 -3.75 -6.32
C LEU A 56 -7.76 -2.74 -7.45
N GLN A 57 -6.55 -2.18 -7.58
CA GLN A 57 -6.20 -1.28 -8.67
C GLN A 57 -6.41 -1.94 -10.04
N MET A 58 -5.94 -3.18 -10.21
CA MET A 58 -6.14 -3.92 -11.48
C MET A 58 -7.63 -4.11 -11.83
N VAL A 59 -8.47 -4.40 -10.83
CA VAL A 59 -9.93 -4.54 -11.03
C VAL A 59 -10.55 -3.22 -11.46
N VAL A 60 -10.27 -2.14 -10.72
CA VAL A 60 -10.81 -0.80 -11.00
C VAL A 60 -10.37 -0.28 -12.37
N GLU A 61 -9.10 -0.46 -12.75
CA GLU A 61 -8.63 -0.09 -14.08
C GLU A 61 -9.33 -0.90 -15.19
N GLY A 62 -9.63 -2.16 -14.94
CA GLY A 62 -10.40 -3.02 -15.84
C GLY A 62 -11.82 -2.50 -16.05
N ASP A 63 -12.52 -2.20 -14.95
CA ASP A 63 -13.90 -1.69 -14.98
C ASP A 63 -13.99 -0.33 -15.70
N GLN A 64 -13.07 0.59 -15.41
CA GLN A 64 -13.01 1.89 -16.07
C GLN A 64 -12.79 1.78 -17.58
N ARG A 65 -11.93 0.85 -18.03
CA ARG A 65 -11.72 0.61 -19.47
C ARG A 65 -12.95 -0.01 -20.14
N ALA A 66 -13.70 -0.84 -19.42
CA ALA A 66 -14.94 -1.42 -19.92
C ALA A 66 -16.07 -0.39 -20.06
N GLU A 67 -16.14 0.57 -19.12
CA GLU A 67 -17.10 1.69 -19.19
C GLU A 67 -16.81 2.65 -20.36
N VAL A 68 -15.55 2.94 -20.66
CA VAL A 68 -15.17 3.80 -21.79
C VAL A 68 -15.50 3.18 -23.15
N ASN A 69 -15.52 1.84 -23.23
CA ASN A 69 -15.76 1.10 -24.48
C ASN A 69 -17.24 0.69 -24.67
N ARG A 70 -18.16 1.16 -23.82
CA ARG A 70 -19.62 0.99 -23.98
C ARG A 70 -20.26 2.20 -24.63
#